data_AF-K0SG13-F1
#
_entry.id   AF-K0SG13-F1
#
_cell.length_a   1.000
_cell.length_b   1.000
_cell.length_c   1.000
_cell.angle_alpha   90.00
_cell.angle_beta   90.00
_cell.angle_gamma   90.00
#
_symmetry.space_group_name_H-M   'P 1'
#
loop_
_entity.id
_entity.type
_entity.pdbx_description
1 polymer ?
#
loop_
_entity_poly.entity_id
_entity_poly.type
_entity_poly.pdbx_seq_one_letter_code
_entity_poly.pdbx_strand_id
1 'polypeptide(L)'
;MRSGSHYTEFQVTGVPYIGIVRPMPGLNASAYLRDFSFIGGDGSFFPDFLAQRSDYWGDGDVHACDYNCDDGKMHFTAWDEVDEESDFEWEGMEGCRSGDTVGLDMSSEAGPMR
;
A
#
# COMPACT_ATOMS: atom_id res chain seq x y z
N MET A 1 -7.73 -10.37 -6.51
CA MET A 1 -6.86 -11.51 -6.14
C MET A 1 -7.57 -12.29 -5.05
N ARG A 2 -7.80 -13.59 -5.22
CA ARG A 2 -8.51 -14.42 -4.21
C ARG A 2 -7.63 -15.54 -3.64
N SER A 3 -6.66 -16.03 -4.42
CA SER A 3 -5.63 -16.99 -4.02
C SER A 3 -4.53 -17.04 -5.09
N GLY A 4 -3.33 -17.50 -4.72
CA GLY A 4 -2.19 -17.67 -5.63
C GLY A 4 -1.30 -16.43 -5.76
N SER A 5 -0.15 -16.59 -6.42
CA SER A 5 0.82 -15.51 -6.66
C SER A 5 0.40 -14.65 -7.85
N HIS A 6 0.44 -13.34 -7.66
CA HIS A 6 0.15 -12.37 -8.70
C HIS A 6 1.32 -11.41 -8.82
N TYR A 7 1.77 -11.17 -10.04
CA TYR A 7 2.83 -10.23 -10.33
C TYR A 7 2.28 -9.11 -11.21
N THR A 8 2.66 -7.87 -10.91
CA THR A 8 2.31 -6.71 -11.72
C THR A 8 3.48 -5.74 -11.79
N GLU A 9 3.54 -4.98 -12.87
CA GLU A 9 4.61 -4.01 -13.12
C GLU A 9 4.02 -2.63 -13.36
N PHE A 10 4.72 -1.63 -12.84
CA PHE A 10 4.36 -0.24 -12.98
C PHE A 10 5.52 0.54 -13.59
N GLN A 11 5.21 1.30 -14.63
CA GLN A 11 6.13 2.30 -15.17
C GLN A 11 6.05 3.56 -14.31
N VAL A 12 7.15 3.94 -13.67
CA VAL A 12 7.17 5.04 -12.69
C VAL A 12 7.28 6.39 -13.39
N THR A 13 6.46 7.33 -12.94
CA THR A 13 6.57 8.77 -13.21
C THR A 13 6.43 9.55 -11.91
N GLY A 14 7.34 10.48 -11.63
CA GLY A 14 7.40 11.17 -10.34
C GLY A 14 7.93 10.28 -9.22
N VAL A 15 7.39 10.47 -8.01
CA VAL A 15 7.69 9.72 -6.78
C VAL A 15 6.40 9.13 -6.18
N PRO A 16 5.75 8.16 -6.86
CA PRO A 16 4.48 7.62 -6.41
C PRO A 16 4.64 6.69 -5.20
N TYR A 17 3.54 6.51 -4.47
CA TYR A 17 3.36 5.35 -3.61
C TYR A 17 2.67 4.26 -4.42
N ILE A 18 3.25 3.06 -4.45
CA ILE A 18 2.72 1.91 -5.21
C ILE A 18 2.33 0.83 -4.23
N GLY A 19 1.05 0.44 -4.21
CA GLY A 19 0.56 -0.47 -3.19
C GLY A 19 -0.72 -1.20 -3.53
N ILE A 20 -1.16 -2.03 -2.59
CA ILE A 20 -2.38 -2.81 -2.66
C ILE A 20 -3.19 -2.54 -1.41
N VAL A 21 -4.51 -2.52 -1.61
CA VAL A 21 -5.49 -2.33 -0.56
C VAL A 21 -6.60 -3.36 -0.73
N ARG A 22 -7.17 -3.84 0.36
CA ARG A 22 -8.41 -4.63 0.32
C ARG A 22 -9.54 -3.83 -0.33
N PRO A 23 -10.51 -4.49 -1.00
CA PRO A 23 -11.54 -3.76 -1.74
C PRO A 23 -12.36 -2.79 -0.86
N MET A 24 -12.41 -1.52 -1.25
CA MET A 24 -13.20 -0.46 -0.61
C MET A 24 -14.30 0.07 -1.55
N PRO A 25 -15.40 -0.66 -1.76
CA PRO A 25 -16.42 -0.29 -2.74
C PRO A 25 -17.18 0.99 -2.41
N GLY A 26 -17.16 1.44 -1.15
CA GLY A 26 -17.77 2.70 -0.70
C GLY A 26 -16.88 3.92 -0.85
N LEU A 27 -15.61 3.74 -1.23
CA LEU A 27 -14.64 4.83 -1.35
C LEU A 27 -14.92 5.65 -2.60
N ASN A 28 -15.12 6.96 -2.43
CA ASN A 28 -15.25 7.86 -3.57
C ASN A 28 -13.86 8.25 -4.10
N ALA A 29 -13.30 7.46 -5.02
CA ALA A 29 -11.97 7.71 -5.59
C ALA A 29 -11.80 9.13 -6.17
N SER A 30 -12.89 9.76 -6.66
CA SER A 30 -12.81 11.13 -7.19
C SER A 30 -12.62 12.21 -6.13
N ALA A 31 -12.68 11.88 -4.84
CA ALA A 31 -12.35 12.80 -3.75
C ALA A 31 -10.83 12.99 -3.59
N TYR A 32 -10.01 12.10 -4.16
CA TYR A 32 -8.57 12.03 -3.94
C TYR A 32 -7.77 12.41 -5.21
N LEU A 33 -7.96 13.64 -5.71
CA LEU A 33 -7.40 14.11 -6.99
C LEU A 33 -5.99 14.73 -6.90
N ARG A 34 -5.34 14.67 -5.74
CA ARG A 34 -4.01 15.25 -5.48
C ARG A 34 -3.05 14.15 -5.03
N ASP A 35 -1.94 14.53 -4.40
CA ASP A 35 -1.02 13.61 -3.73
C ASP A 35 -1.83 12.73 -2.78
N PHE A 36 -1.80 11.43 -3.04
CA PHE A 36 -2.64 10.43 -2.40
C PHE A 36 -1.82 9.17 -2.15
N SER A 37 -2.01 8.63 -0.96
CA SER A 37 -1.41 7.41 -0.45
C SER A 37 -2.39 6.77 0.52
N PHE A 38 -2.36 5.45 0.63
CA PHE A 38 -3.21 4.73 1.57
C PHE A 38 -2.65 4.73 2.99
N ILE A 39 -1.32 4.75 3.10
CA ILE A 39 -0.60 4.60 4.36
C ILE A 39 0.34 5.78 4.55
N GLY A 40 1.34 5.93 3.68
CA GLY A 40 2.32 7.00 3.78
C GLY A 40 1.75 8.41 3.62
N GLY A 41 2.60 9.44 3.75
CA GLY A 41 2.21 10.84 3.58
C GLY A 41 1.81 11.52 4.89
N ASP A 42 0.84 12.45 4.85
CA ASP A 42 0.42 13.22 6.04
C ASP A 42 -0.68 12.54 6.88
N GLY A 43 -1.08 11.31 6.51
CA GLY A 43 -2.11 10.53 7.18
C GLY A 43 -3.52 11.15 7.12
N SER A 44 -3.73 12.24 6.38
CA SER A 44 -5.00 13.00 6.40
C SER A 44 -6.22 12.20 5.95
N PHE A 45 -6.02 11.17 5.13
CA PHE A 45 -7.07 10.28 4.64
C PHE A 45 -7.24 8.99 5.44
N PHE A 46 -6.41 8.76 6.46
CA PHE A 46 -6.50 7.55 7.30
C PHE A 46 -7.91 7.31 7.87
N PRO A 47 -8.63 8.32 8.40
CA PRO A 47 -9.99 8.12 8.91
C PRO A 47 -10.99 7.65 7.84
N ASP A 48 -10.82 8.11 6.59
CA ASP A 48 -11.69 7.71 5.48
C ASP A 48 -11.50 6.24 5.14
N PHE A 49 -10.25 5.76 5.09
CA PHE A 49 -9.92 4.37 4.81
C PHE A 49 -10.32 3.44 5.95
N LEU A 50 -10.09 3.86 7.20
CA LEU A 50 -10.54 3.15 8.39
C LEU A 50 -12.06 2.96 8.36
N ALA A 51 -12.82 3.97 7.92
CA ALA A 51 -14.27 3.87 7.79
C ALA A 51 -14.73 2.89 6.68
N GLN A 52 -13.86 2.53 5.73
CA GLN A 52 -14.15 1.50 4.72
C GLN A 52 -13.86 0.08 5.21
N ARG A 53 -13.21 -0.08 6.36
CA ARG A 53 -12.96 -1.39 6.93
C ARG A 53 -14.27 -2.13 7.15
N SER A 54 -14.28 -3.41 6.83
CA SER A 54 -15.43 -4.28 7.02
C SER A 54 -15.02 -5.57 7.70
N ASP A 55 -15.91 -6.16 8.48
CA ASP A 55 -15.69 -7.46 9.14
C ASP A 55 -15.37 -8.58 8.13
N TYR A 56 -15.71 -8.40 6.86
CA TYR A 56 -15.38 -9.35 5.78
C TYR A 56 -13.89 -9.42 5.43
N TRP A 57 -13.08 -8.46 5.86
CA TRP A 57 -11.64 -8.51 5.64
C TRP A 57 -10.95 -9.57 6.51
N GLY A 58 -11.63 -10.02 7.58
CA GLY A 58 -11.14 -11.00 8.54
C GLY A 58 -10.07 -10.42 9.47
N ASP A 59 -9.53 -11.27 10.33
CA ASP A 59 -8.56 -10.89 11.38
C ASP A 59 -7.11 -10.84 10.86
N GLY A 60 -6.92 -10.53 9.58
CA GLY A 60 -5.59 -10.52 8.97
C GLY A 60 -4.80 -9.27 9.33
N ASP A 61 -3.52 -9.42 9.68
CA ASP A 61 -2.66 -8.32 10.17
C ASP A 61 -2.22 -7.32 9.09
N VAL A 62 -2.58 -7.55 7.82
CA VAL A 62 -2.30 -6.62 6.71
C VAL A 62 -3.55 -6.44 5.84
N HIS A 63 -3.96 -5.19 5.68
CA HIS A 63 -5.12 -4.78 4.88
C HIS A 63 -4.75 -3.80 3.77
N ALA A 64 -3.67 -3.05 3.96
CA ALA A 64 -2.98 -2.35 2.90
C ALA A 64 -1.48 -2.43 3.09
N CYS A 65 -0.76 -2.27 1.98
CA CYS A 65 0.68 -2.12 1.93
C CYS A 65 1.05 -1.25 0.73
N ASP A 66 2.08 -0.43 0.87
CA ASP A 66 2.63 0.35 -0.23
C ASP A 66 4.16 0.45 -0.15
N TYR A 67 4.73 0.85 -1.29
CA TYR A 67 6.14 1.06 -1.51
C TYR A 67 6.34 2.52 -1.94
N ASN A 68 7.16 3.24 -1.21
CA ASN A 68 7.49 4.63 -1.46
C ASN A 68 8.61 4.75 -2.49
N CYS A 69 8.30 5.25 -3.69
CA CYS A 69 9.32 5.47 -4.71
C CYS A 69 10.30 6.61 -4.38
N ASP A 70 10.11 7.40 -3.32
CA ASP A 70 11.08 8.43 -2.94
C ASP A 70 12.34 7.82 -2.30
N ASP A 71 12.15 6.94 -1.31
CA ASP A 71 13.24 6.37 -0.50
C ASP A 71 13.29 4.84 -0.46
N GLY A 72 12.33 4.16 -1.09
CA GLY A 72 12.27 2.71 -1.18
C GLY A 72 11.64 2.02 0.04
N LYS A 73 11.13 2.79 1.01
CA LYS A 73 10.49 2.22 2.19
C LYS A 73 9.20 1.49 1.83
N MET A 74 8.87 0.51 2.68
CA MET A 74 7.60 -0.21 2.59
C MET A 74 6.77 0.10 3.82
N HIS A 75 5.48 0.31 3.61
CA HIS A 75 4.52 0.57 4.68
C HIS A 75 3.44 -0.51 4.63
N PHE A 76 2.89 -0.87 5.79
CA PHE A 76 1.71 -1.73 5.88
C PHE A 76 0.86 -1.37 7.10
N THR A 77 -0.43 -1.70 7.04
CA THR A 77 -1.37 -1.44 8.12
C THR A 77 -2.54 -2.42 8.13
N ALA A 78 -3.03 -2.74 9.33
CA ALA A 78 -4.27 -3.47 9.58
C ALA A 78 -5.48 -2.55 9.77
N TRP A 79 -5.29 -1.22 9.87
CA TRP A 79 -6.35 -0.25 10.19
C TRP A 79 -7.19 -0.67 11.42
N ASP A 80 -6.54 -1.10 12.49
CA ASP A 80 -7.13 -1.51 13.76
C ASP A 80 -6.94 -0.50 14.88
N GLU A 81 -5.81 0.20 14.92
CA GLU A 81 -5.55 1.29 15.85
C GLU A 81 -5.01 2.54 15.15
N VAL A 82 -5.15 3.70 15.79
CA VAL A 82 -4.93 5.03 15.20
C VAL A 82 -3.44 5.38 15.01
N ASP A 83 -2.51 4.42 15.16
CA ASP A 83 -1.07 4.75 15.21
C ASP A 83 -0.11 3.59 14.89
N GLU A 84 -0.54 2.58 14.13
CA GLU A 84 0.33 1.45 13.73
C GLU A 84 0.52 1.39 12.21
N GLU A 85 0.91 2.51 11.60
CA GLU A 85 1.68 2.46 10.36
C GLU A 85 3.06 1.88 10.71
N SER A 86 3.40 0.74 10.11
CA SER A 86 4.73 0.15 10.26
C SER A 86 5.56 0.44 9.03
N ASP A 87 6.52 1.36 9.18
CA ASP A 87 7.60 1.58 8.21
C ASP A 87 8.63 0.46 8.34
N PHE A 88 8.89 -0.23 7.24
CA PHE A 88 9.87 -1.31 7.18
C PHE A 88 11.03 -0.95 6.25
N GLU A 89 12.23 -0.86 6.83
CA GLU A 89 13.48 -0.80 6.07
C GLU A 89 13.93 -2.22 5.73
N TRP A 90 14.37 -2.42 4.48
CA TRP A 90 14.80 -3.72 3.98
C TRP A 90 16.15 -3.62 3.27
N GLU A 91 16.89 -4.74 3.26
CA GLU A 91 18.21 -4.78 2.64
C GLU A 91 18.09 -4.63 1.12
N GLY A 92 18.71 -3.59 0.58
CA GLY A 92 18.64 -3.27 -0.84
C GLY A 92 17.54 -2.30 -1.23
N MET A 93 16.81 -1.73 -0.25
CA MET A 93 15.82 -0.70 -0.54
C MET A 93 16.46 0.50 -1.23
N GLU A 94 15.88 0.89 -2.35
CA GLU A 94 16.24 2.09 -3.11
C GLU A 94 14.96 2.77 -3.60
N GLY A 95 14.98 4.09 -3.73
CA GLY A 95 13.91 4.83 -4.38
C GLY A 95 13.91 4.60 -5.89
N CYS A 96 12.86 5.07 -6.56
CA CYS A 96 12.71 5.01 -8.01
C CYS A 96 12.86 6.39 -8.66
N ARG A 97 13.13 6.37 -9.95
CA ARG A 97 13.16 7.54 -10.82
C ARG A 97 12.12 7.41 -11.91
N SER A 98 11.74 8.56 -12.47
CA SER A 98 10.87 8.56 -13.64
C SER A 98 11.54 7.81 -14.79
N GLY A 99 10.84 6.82 -15.34
CA GLY A 99 11.38 5.89 -16.34
C GLY A 99 11.79 4.52 -15.78
N ASP A 100 11.84 4.35 -14.46
CA ASP A 100 12.06 3.03 -13.85
C ASP A 100 10.80 2.17 -13.91
N THR A 101 10.99 0.85 -13.79
CA THR A 101 9.90 -0.13 -13.69
C THR A 101 9.97 -0.79 -12.33
N VAL A 102 8.85 -0.77 -11.60
CA VAL A 102 8.70 -1.43 -10.30
C VAL A 102 7.81 -2.65 -10.47
N GLY A 103 8.33 -3.80 -10.04
CA GLY A 103 7.57 -5.06 -9.98
C GLY A 103 7.02 -5.28 -8.57
N LEU A 104 5.78 -5.72 -8.47
CA LEU A 104 5.11 -6.05 -7.22
C LEU A 104 4.66 -7.52 -7.26
N ASP A 105 5.30 -8.36 -6.45
CA ASP A 105 4.90 -9.75 -6.25
C ASP A 105 3.98 -9.89 -5.04
N MET A 106 2.79 -10.40 -5.30
CA MET A 106 1.70 -10.58 -4.35
C MET A 106 1.47 -12.08 -4.21
N SER A 107 2.41 -12.75 -3.56
CA SER A 107 2.30 -14.16 -3.22
C SER A 107 1.67 -14.31 -1.84
N SER A 108 0.59 -15.08 -1.74
CA SER A 108 -0.08 -15.40 -0.47
C SER A 108 0.74 -16.32 0.46
N GLU A 109 1.99 -16.63 0.08
CA GLU A 109 2.90 -17.55 0.76
C GLU A 109 4.10 -16.82 1.43
N ALA A 110 4.15 -15.49 1.35
CA ALA A 110 5.21 -14.71 1.96
C ALA A 110 4.61 -13.67 2.92
N GLY A 111 5.31 -13.45 4.04
CA GLY A 111 5.09 -12.30 4.93
C GLY A 111 5.38 -10.97 4.20
N PRO A 112 5.79 -9.90 4.91
CA PRO A 112 5.96 -8.59 4.29
C PRO A 112 6.85 -8.70 3.04
N MET A 113 6.45 -7.92 2.02
CA MET A 113 7.01 -7.90 0.68
C MET A 113 8.55 -7.96 0.68
N ARG A 114 9.12 -8.73 -0.23
CA ARG A 114 10.56 -8.92 -0.43
C ARG A 114 10.94 -8.55 -1.84
#